data_AF-A0A1R1SNH0-F1
#
_entry.id   AF-A0A1R1SNH0-F1
#
_cell.length_a   1.000
_cell.length_b   1.000
_cell.length_c   1.000
_cell.angle_alpha   90.00
_cell.angle_beta   90.00
_cell.angle_gamma   90.00
#
_symmetry.space_group_name_H-M   'P 1'
#
loop_
_entity.id
_entity.type
_entity.pdbx_description
1 polymer ?
#
loop_
_entity_poly.entity_id
_entity_poly.type
_entity_poly.pdbx_seq_one_letter_code
_entity_poly.pdbx_strand_id
1 'polypeptide(L)'
;MCMGSDDAGELSMSTCDRTDQQKWNISNKSVLRNAATDRCLDGGDDGTLRTIECDSSDRQKWTVSGDSSVLRNVASDRCLSGSGSGGPHLSDCSDNGSEEGKWKISEEEFELRDVTTDLCLESNESGQVYTFSCNEGDYQRWDISGENSTLHNMKTRLCLKDTDSPLEKGYQLQTSECDEGDAQKWKTASPSDR
;
A
#
# COMPACT_ATOMS: atom_id res chain seq x y z
N MET A 1 8.09 -9.85 -0.24
CA MET A 1 7.31 -10.40 -1.38
C MET A 1 5.89 -9.90 -1.25
N CYS A 2 5.18 -9.74 -2.35
CA CYS A 2 3.79 -9.30 -2.39
C CYS A 2 2.91 -10.42 -2.92
N MET A 3 1.67 -10.46 -2.44
CA MET A 3 0.65 -11.38 -2.93
C MET A 3 0.02 -10.81 -4.19
N GLY A 4 0.07 -11.56 -5.29
CA GLY A 4 -0.62 -11.22 -6.53
C GLY A 4 -1.61 -12.28 -6.96
N SER A 5 -2.53 -11.91 -7.85
CA SER A 5 -3.42 -12.83 -8.58
C SER A 5 -3.25 -12.59 -10.07
N ASP A 6 -3.15 -13.67 -10.84
CA ASP A 6 -3.19 -13.61 -12.30
C ASP A 6 -4.62 -13.68 -12.86
N ASP A 7 -4.76 -13.60 -14.18
CA ASP A 7 -6.04 -13.66 -14.91
C ASP A 7 -6.76 -15.01 -14.77
N ALA A 8 -6.03 -16.09 -14.45
CA ALA A 8 -6.61 -17.40 -14.17
C ALA A 8 -7.19 -17.49 -12.74
N GLY A 9 -6.90 -16.49 -11.90
CA GLY A 9 -7.28 -16.43 -10.50
C GLY A 9 -6.36 -17.21 -9.56
N GLU A 10 -5.15 -17.54 -10.05
CA GLU A 10 -4.11 -18.18 -9.26
C GLU A 10 -3.35 -17.14 -8.44
N LEU A 11 -3.15 -17.46 -7.16
CA LEU A 11 -2.43 -16.59 -6.22
C LEU A 11 -0.95 -16.94 -6.19
N SER A 12 -0.10 -15.92 -6.13
CA SER A 12 1.35 -16.11 -6.06
C SER A 12 2.01 -15.13 -5.08
N MET A 13 3.18 -15.52 -4.57
CA MET A 13 4.08 -14.62 -3.84
C MET A 13 5.28 -14.33 -4.73
N SER A 14 5.48 -13.06 -5.08
CA SER A 14 6.63 -12.65 -5.90
C SER A 14 7.26 -11.36 -5.37
N THR A 15 8.35 -10.92 -5.98
CA THR A 15 8.89 -9.58 -5.71
C THR A 15 7.80 -8.54 -5.97
N CYS A 16 7.67 -7.58 -5.07
CA CYS A 16 6.68 -6.52 -5.22
C CYS A 16 7.02 -5.69 -6.46
N ASP A 17 6.23 -5.83 -7.51
CA ASP A 17 6.38 -5.20 -8.82
C ASP A 17 5.34 -4.10 -9.08
N ARG A 18 4.37 -3.95 -8.16
CA ARG A 18 3.35 -2.88 -8.14
C ARG A 18 2.38 -2.93 -9.32
N THR A 19 2.34 -4.04 -10.04
CA THR A 19 1.29 -4.29 -11.02
C THR A 19 -0.07 -4.35 -10.31
N ASP A 20 -1.15 -4.06 -11.03
CA ASP A 20 -2.50 -4.17 -10.48
C ASP A 20 -2.83 -5.62 -10.06
N GLN A 21 -2.07 -6.61 -10.56
CA GLN A 21 -2.15 -7.99 -10.12
C GLN A 21 -1.75 -8.15 -8.64
N GLN A 22 -0.89 -7.28 -8.09
CA GLN A 22 -0.46 -7.29 -6.68
C GLN A 22 -1.21 -6.28 -5.80
N LYS A 23 -2.17 -5.54 -6.36
CA LYS A 23 -2.98 -4.56 -5.62
C LYS A 23 -4.32 -5.15 -5.23
N TRP A 24 -4.76 -4.83 -4.01
CA TRP A 24 -6.00 -5.35 -3.42
C TRP A 24 -6.83 -4.20 -2.86
N ASN A 25 -7.97 -3.94 -3.49
CA ASN A 25 -8.94 -2.97 -3.02
C ASN A 25 -9.73 -3.58 -1.86
N ILE A 26 -9.56 -3.00 -0.66
CA ILE A 26 -10.25 -3.44 0.55
C ILE A 26 -11.51 -2.59 0.72
N SER A 27 -12.69 -3.23 0.62
CA SER A 27 -13.96 -2.53 0.82
C SER A 27 -14.37 -2.47 2.31
N ASN A 28 -15.33 -1.60 2.66
CA ASN A 28 -15.90 -1.47 4.02
C ASN A 28 -16.48 -2.76 4.62
N LYS A 29 -16.68 -3.82 3.82
CA LYS A 29 -17.11 -5.16 4.29
C LYS A 29 -15.93 -6.13 4.45
N SER A 30 -14.71 -5.60 4.44
CA SER A 30 -13.45 -6.32 4.49
C SER A 30 -13.33 -7.42 3.43
N VAL A 31 -13.80 -7.08 2.23
CA VAL A 31 -13.63 -7.89 1.02
C VAL A 31 -12.39 -7.38 0.29
N LEU A 32 -11.44 -8.27 0.01
CA LEU A 32 -10.22 -7.98 -0.74
C LEU A 32 -10.47 -8.30 -2.21
N ARG A 33 -10.60 -7.27 -3.04
CA ARG A 33 -10.80 -7.38 -4.49
C ARG A 33 -9.51 -7.08 -5.22
N ASN A 34 -9.04 -8.00 -6.05
CA ASN A 34 -7.84 -7.77 -6.85
C ASN A 34 -8.07 -6.65 -7.88
N ALA A 35 -7.13 -5.72 -8.01
CA ALA A 35 -7.32 -4.53 -8.86
C ALA A 35 -7.23 -4.84 -10.37
N ALA A 36 -6.46 -5.85 -10.78
CA ALA A 36 -6.36 -6.25 -12.18
C ALA A 36 -7.56 -7.06 -12.66
N THR A 37 -8.03 -8.01 -11.85
CA THR A 37 -9.01 -9.02 -12.27
C THR A 37 -10.42 -8.77 -11.75
N ASP A 38 -10.58 -7.84 -10.80
CA ASP A 38 -11.86 -7.53 -10.19
C ASP A 38 -12.50 -8.70 -9.41
N ARG A 39 -11.74 -9.78 -9.18
CA ARG A 39 -12.11 -10.99 -8.42
C ARG A 39 -11.82 -10.82 -6.94
N CYS A 40 -12.61 -11.50 -6.11
CA CYS A 40 -12.51 -11.46 -4.66
C CYS A 40 -11.64 -12.60 -4.13
N LEU A 41 -10.81 -12.31 -3.13
CA LEU A 41 -10.06 -13.32 -2.38
C LEU A 41 -11.04 -14.22 -1.60
N ASP A 42 -10.97 -15.52 -1.83
CA ASP A 42 -11.88 -16.52 -1.28
C ASP A 42 -11.10 -17.60 -0.54
N GLY A 43 -11.51 -17.84 0.71
CA GLY A 43 -11.07 -18.96 1.52
C GLY A 43 -12.10 -20.08 1.50
N GLY A 44 -11.99 -20.99 0.54
CA GLY A 44 -12.96 -22.05 0.33
C GLY A 44 -13.11 -22.98 1.54
N ASP A 45 -14.27 -23.62 1.65
CA ASP A 45 -14.59 -24.58 2.74
C ASP A 45 -13.67 -25.82 2.73
N ASP A 46 -13.05 -26.10 1.59
CA ASP A 46 -12.03 -27.12 1.36
C ASP A 46 -10.63 -26.69 1.86
N GLY A 47 -10.52 -25.49 2.45
CA GLY A 47 -9.26 -24.90 2.91
C GLY A 47 -8.39 -24.32 1.79
N THR A 48 -8.89 -24.28 0.55
CA THR A 48 -8.16 -23.70 -0.59
C THR A 48 -8.32 -22.18 -0.63
N LEU A 49 -7.23 -21.50 -0.97
CA LEU A 49 -7.20 -20.07 -1.18
C LEU A 49 -7.18 -19.79 -2.68
N ARG A 50 -8.02 -18.86 -3.16
CA ARG A 50 -8.19 -18.54 -4.59
C ARG A 50 -8.75 -17.15 -4.79
N THR A 51 -8.83 -16.68 -6.03
CA THR A 51 -9.70 -15.55 -6.39
C THR A 51 -10.86 -16.01 -7.26
N ILE A 52 -12.08 -15.60 -6.89
CA ILE A 52 -13.31 -15.92 -7.63
C ILE A 52 -14.22 -14.71 -7.82
N GLU A 53 -15.29 -14.87 -8.59
CA GLU A 53 -16.33 -13.84 -8.69
C GLU A 53 -16.88 -13.52 -7.30
N CYS A 54 -17.15 -12.24 -7.06
CA CYS A 54 -17.59 -11.77 -5.76
C CYS A 54 -19.04 -12.21 -5.49
N ASP A 55 -19.28 -12.99 -4.43
CA ASP A 55 -20.57 -13.68 -4.18
C ASP A 55 -21.22 -13.34 -2.83
N SER A 56 -20.67 -12.36 -2.10
CA SER A 56 -21.12 -11.89 -0.77
C SER A 56 -21.06 -12.92 0.37
N SER A 57 -20.55 -14.12 0.10
CA SER A 57 -20.37 -15.17 1.10
C SER A 57 -19.35 -14.75 2.16
N ASP A 58 -19.43 -15.40 3.33
CA ASP A 58 -18.46 -15.17 4.41
C ASP A 58 -17.06 -15.72 4.06
N ARG A 59 -16.94 -16.57 3.04
CA ARG A 59 -15.66 -17.07 2.51
C ARG A 59 -14.84 -15.97 1.83
N GLN A 60 -15.48 -14.88 1.42
CA GLN A 60 -14.83 -13.72 0.79
C GLN A 60 -14.67 -12.53 1.72
N LYS A 61 -14.99 -12.69 3.01
CA LYS A 61 -14.85 -11.65 4.03
C LYS A 61 -13.70 -11.99 4.95
N TRP A 62 -12.90 -10.98 5.27
CA TRP A 62 -11.66 -11.15 6.01
C TRP A 62 -11.60 -10.14 7.15
N THR A 63 -11.59 -10.59 8.40
CA THR A 63 -11.35 -9.68 9.53
C THR A 63 -9.87 -9.31 9.56
N VAL A 64 -9.59 -8.02 9.62
CA VAL A 64 -8.24 -7.49 9.85
C VAL A 64 -8.11 -7.27 11.36
N SER A 65 -7.15 -7.92 12.00
CA SER A 65 -6.93 -7.84 13.44
C SER A 65 -5.51 -7.38 13.80
N GLY A 66 -5.38 -6.69 14.94
CA GLY A 66 -4.12 -6.11 15.44
C GLY A 66 -3.77 -4.79 14.75
N ASP A 67 -2.49 -4.43 14.75
CA ASP A 67 -1.91 -3.29 14.01
C ASP A 67 -1.93 -3.56 12.48
N SER A 68 -3.09 -3.92 11.93
CA SER A 68 -3.36 -4.09 10.50
C SER A 68 -2.64 -5.23 9.76
N SER A 69 -2.33 -6.34 10.44
CA SER A 69 -1.46 -7.38 9.85
C SER A 69 -2.01 -8.81 9.78
N VAL A 70 -3.01 -9.19 10.58
CA VAL A 70 -3.58 -10.56 10.50
C VAL A 70 -4.91 -10.52 9.75
N LEU A 71 -4.99 -11.28 8.65
CA LEU A 71 -6.19 -11.44 7.82
C LEU A 71 -6.84 -12.80 8.11
N ARG A 72 -7.94 -12.79 8.86
CA ARG A 72 -8.68 -14.00 9.24
C ARG A 72 -9.95 -14.13 8.40
N ASN A 73 -10.14 -15.28 7.77
CA ASN A 73 -11.33 -15.56 6.98
C ASN A 73 -12.56 -15.74 7.88
N VAL A 74 -13.69 -15.09 7.55
CA VAL A 74 -14.90 -15.12 8.39
C VAL A 74 -15.59 -16.49 8.39
N ALA A 75 -15.55 -17.25 7.28
CA ALA A 75 -16.22 -18.55 7.21
C ALA A 75 -15.46 -19.67 7.92
N SER A 76 -14.13 -19.69 7.81
CA SER A 76 -13.29 -20.80 8.30
C SER A 76 -12.54 -20.50 9.59
N ASP A 77 -12.51 -19.24 10.04
CA ASP A 77 -11.67 -18.74 11.14
C ASP A 77 -10.16 -18.95 10.95
N ARG A 78 -9.71 -19.35 9.75
CA ARG A 78 -8.30 -19.56 9.38
C ARG A 78 -7.67 -18.24 8.92
N CYS A 79 -6.36 -18.13 9.10
CA CYS A 79 -5.60 -16.94 8.72
C CYS A 79 -4.89 -17.11 7.39
N LEU A 80 -4.81 -16.02 6.63
CA LEU A 80 -3.97 -15.92 5.44
C LEU A 80 -2.50 -15.92 5.85
N SER A 81 -1.72 -16.85 5.31
CA SER A 81 -0.28 -16.96 5.52
C SER A 81 0.49 -16.83 4.21
N GLY A 82 1.56 -16.03 4.25
CA GLY A 82 2.52 -15.89 3.14
C GLY A 82 3.79 -16.70 3.35
N SER A 83 3.92 -17.44 4.46
CA SER A 83 5.15 -18.10 4.89
C SER A 83 5.12 -19.59 4.52
N GLY A 84 5.84 -20.02 3.49
CA GLY A 84 5.95 -21.43 3.10
C GLY A 84 6.44 -21.64 1.66
N SER A 85 6.86 -22.86 1.31
CA SER A 85 7.43 -23.22 0.00
C SER A 85 6.41 -23.39 -1.13
N GLY A 86 5.18 -22.90 -0.99
CA GLY A 86 4.07 -23.14 -1.92
C GLY A 86 3.17 -21.93 -2.22
N GLY A 87 3.59 -20.71 -1.90
CA GLY A 87 2.77 -19.51 -2.10
C GLY A 87 1.81 -19.20 -0.94
N PRO A 88 0.88 -18.25 -1.13
CA PRO A 88 -0.03 -17.84 -0.08
C PRO A 88 -1.08 -18.93 0.18
N HIS A 89 -1.43 -19.19 1.44
CA HIS A 89 -2.34 -20.26 1.82
C HIS A 89 -3.11 -19.93 3.10
N LEU A 90 -4.13 -20.72 3.41
CA LEU A 90 -4.81 -20.67 4.71
C LEU A 90 -4.11 -21.59 5.71
N SER A 91 -3.87 -21.08 6.91
CA SER A 91 -3.32 -21.82 8.06
C SER A 91 -4.11 -21.51 9.32
N ASP A 92 -3.82 -22.25 10.40
CA ASP A 92 -4.26 -21.82 11.72
C ASP A 92 -3.64 -20.45 12.04
N CYS A 93 -4.37 -19.64 12.78
CA CYS A 93 -3.88 -18.32 13.17
C CYS A 93 -2.77 -18.47 14.21
N SER A 94 -1.59 -17.91 13.92
CA SER A 94 -0.48 -17.93 14.86
C SER A 94 -0.68 -16.85 15.92
N ASP A 95 -1.12 -17.25 17.10
CA ASP A 95 -1.26 -16.35 18.26
C ASP A 95 0.04 -16.29 19.11
N ASN A 96 1.10 -17.00 18.69
CA ASN A 96 2.33 -17.18 19.48
C ASN A 96 3.39 -16.07 19.29
N GLY A 97 3.01 -14.92 18.72
CA GLY A 97 3.92 -13.79 18.50
C GLY A 97 4.93 -13.96 17.35
N SER A 98 4.79 -15.00 16.52
CA SER A 98 5.57 -15.11 15.29
C SER A 98 5.10 -14.07 14.25
N GLU A 99 6.02 -13.64 13.38
CA GLU A 99 5.68 -12.80 12.21
C GLU A 99 5.00 -13.61 11.09
N GLU A 100 4.85 -14.92 11.26
CA GLU A 100 4.16 -15.79 10.31
C GLU A 100 2.66 -15.49 10.29
N GLY A 101 2.11 -15.28 9.10
CA GLY A 101 0.70 -14.86 8.95
C GLY A 101 0.45 -13.36 9.19
N LYS A 102 1.50 -12.57 9.44
CA LYS A 102 1.42 -11.10 9.46
C LYS A 102 1.72 -10.53 8.08
N TRP A 103 0.86 -9.65 7.62
CA TRP A 103 0.93 -8.95 6.35
C TRP A 103 1.20 -7.47 6.57
N LYS A 104 2.04 -6.88 5.72
CA LYS A 104 2.12 -5.43 5.60
C LYS A 104 1.11 -4.99 4.56
N ILE A 105 0.02 -4.37 5.01
CA ILE A 105 -0.94 -3.71 4.14
C ILE A 105 -0.44 -2.28 3.95
N SER A 106 -0.03 -1.94 2.72
CA SER A 106 0.41 -0.57 2.39
C SER A 106 -0.79 0.24 1.92
N GLU A 107 -0.92 1.48 2.40
CA GLU A 107 -1.95 2.41 1.96
C GLU A 107 -1.58 3.12 0.65
N GLU A 108 -2.58 3.80 0.11
CA GLU A 108 -2.70 4.27 -1.28
C GLU A 108 -1.52 5.12 -1.77
N GLU A 109 -1.03 4.76 -2.96
CA GLU A 109 -0.10 5.58 -3.73
C GLU A 109 -0.86 6.65 -4.50
N PHE A 110 -0.33 7.86 -4.57
CA PHE A 110 -0.91 8.97 -5.31
C PHE A 110 0.15 9.83 -6.00
N GLU A 111 -0.30 10.68 -6.91
CA GLU A 111 0.49 11.68 -7.59
C GLU A 111 0.04 13.07 -7.14
N LEU A 112 1.00 13.97 -6.89
CA LEU A 112 0.73 15.37 -6.58
C LEU A 112 0.91 16.20 -7.84
N ARG A 113 -0.20 16.65 -8.43
CA ARG A 113 -0.21 17.41 -9.68
C ARG A 113 -0.61 18.85 -9.45
N ASP A 114 0.21 19.78 -9.94
CA ASP A 114 -0.12 21.19 -9.92
C ASP A 114 -1.22 21.48 -10.95
N VAL A 115 -2.36 22.00 -10.48
CA VAL A 115 -3.56 22.21 -11.30
C VAL A 115 -3.38 23.28 -12.40
N THR A 116 -2.36 24.14 -12.32
CA THR A 116 -2.15 25.24 -13.27
C THR A 116 -1.17 24.85 -14.37
N THR A 117 -0.08 24.19 -13.98
CA THR A 117 1.03 23.82 -14.86
C THR A 117 0.92 22.39 -15.39
N ASP A 118 0.05 21.58 -14.78
CA ASP A 118 -0.17 20.18 -15.15
C ASP A 118 1.03 19.26 -14.86
N LEU A 119 2.05 19.80 -14.17
CA LEU A 119 3.29 19.11 -13.78
C LEU A 119 3.11 18.35 -12.45
N CYS A 120 3.92 17.31 -12.28
CA CYS A 120 3.88 16.42 -11.15
C CYS A 120 5.06 16.66 -10.21
N LEU A 121 4.82 16.57 -8.89
CA LEU A 121 5.85 16.64 -7.87
C LEU A 121 6.73 15.39 -7.96
N GLU A 122 8.01 15.59 -8.25
CA GLU A 122 9.02 14.56 -8.44
C GLU A 122 10.14 14.73 -7.42
N SER A 123 10.78 13.62 -7.05
CA SER A 123 12.07 13.66 -6.35
C SER A 123 13.13 12.83 -7.06
N ASN A 124 14.38 12.91 -6.60
CA ASN A 124 15.48 12.08 -7.12
C ASN A 124 16.35 11.51 -6.00
N GLU A 125 17.31 10.65 -6.38
CA GLU A 125 18.25 9.98 -5.45
C GLU A 125 19.14 10.96 -4.64
N SER A 126 19.24 12.22 -5.07
CA SER A 126 19.98 13.27 -4.35
C SER A 126 19.12 14.04 -3.34
N GLY A 127 17.86 13.64 -3.13
CA GLY A 127 16.94 14.30 -2.21
C GLY A 127 16.33 15.59 -2.75
N GLN A 128 16.53 15.92 -4.03
CA GLN A 128 15.96 17.14 -4.61
C GLN A 128 14.48 16.90 -4.94
N VAL A 129 13.63 17.90 -4.67
CA VAL A 129 12.21 17.89 -4.99
C VAL A 129 11.90 19.04 -5.95
N TYR A 130 11.20 18.74 -7.03
CA TYR A 130 10.87 19.69 -8.10
C TYR A 130 9.61 19.24 -8.84
N THR A 131 9.09 20.07 -9.75
CA THR A 131 7.97 19.69 -10.64
C THR A 131 8.51 19.28 -12.00
N PHE A 132 8.00 18.19 -12.58
CA PHE A 132 8.38 17.71 -13.90
C PHE A 132 7.17 17.17 -14.67
N SER A 133 7.32 16.94 -15.98
CA SER A 133 6.27 16.33 -16.79
C SER A 133 5.87 14.97 -16.20
N CYS A 134 4.57 14.76 -16.00
CA CYS A 134 4.04 13.52 -15.45
C CYS A 134 4.39 12.34 -16.38
N ASN A 135 5.01 11.31 -15.83
CA ASN A 135 5.64 10.22 -16.59
C ASN A 135 5.34 8.81 -16.03
N GLU A 136 4.41 8.70 -15.07
CA GLU A 136 4.02 7.45 -14.39
C GLU A 136 5.19 6.74 -13.67
N GLY A 137 6.32 7.41 -13.52
CA GLY A 137 7.51 6.90 -12.86
C GLY A 137 7.38 6.94 -11.34
N ASP A 138 8.04 6.01 -10.66
CA ASP A 138 8.02 5.90 -9.20
C ASP A 138 8.57 7.14 -8.48
N TYR A 139 9.37 7.97 -9.16
CA TYR A 139 9.87 9.22 -8.60
C TYR A 139 8.77 10.29 -8.44
N GLN A 140 7.63 10.13 -9.09
CA GLN A 140 6.47 11.04 -9.04
C GLN A 140 5.31 10.49 -8.22
N ARG A 141 5.44 9.25 -7.74
CA ARG A 141 4.46 8.61 -6.88
C ARG A 141 4.85 8.76 -5.42
N TRP A 142 3.86 8.99 -4.59
CA TRP A 142 3.98 9.21 -3.17
C TRP A 142 2.99 8.32 -2.43
N ASP A 143 3.38 7.78 -1.28
CA ASP A 143 2.44 7.17 -0.33
C ASP A 143 2.38 8.02 0.95
N ILE A 144 1.28 7.90 1.69
CA ILE A 144 1.21 8.39 3.07
C ILE A 144 1.31 7.16 3.97
N SER A 145 2.22 7.19 4.93
CA SER A 145 2.27 6.14 5.94
C SER A 145 2.48 6.67 7.35
N GLY A 146 1.97 5.90 8.32
CA GLY A 146 2.02 6.18 9.75
C GLY A 146 1.01 7.22 10.23
N GLU A 147 0.79 7.27 11.55
CA GLU A 147 -0.15 8.21 12.19
C GLU A 147 0.23 9.70 11.97
N ASN A 148 1.48 9.96 11.58
CA ASN A 148 2.06 11.29 11.44
C ASN A 148 1.90 11.91 10.04
N SER A 149 1.19 11.24 9.11
CA SER A 149 0.93 11.75 7.76
C SER A 149 2.22 12.13 7.02
N THR A 150 3.18 11.20 7.01
CA THR A 150 4.47 11.39 6.33
C THR A 150 4.37 10.92 4.88
N LEU A 151 4.84 11.75 3.94
CA LEU A 151 4.83 11.44 2.51
C LEU A 151 6.14 10.76 2.10
N HIS A 152 6.07 9.53 1.59
CA HIS A 152 7.24 8.79 1.12
C HIS A 152 7.27 8.79 -0.40
N ASN A 153 8.44 9.03 -0.99
CA ASN A 153 8.61 8.84 -2.41
C ASN A 153 8.66 7.34 -2.74
N MET A 154 7.90 6.89 -3.74
CA MET A 154 7.79 5.48 -4.06
C MET A 154 9.06 4.87 -4.66
N LYS A 155 9.95 5.70 -5.24
CA LYS A 155 11.22 5.22 -5.77
C LYS A 155 12.30 5.15 -4.71
N THR A 156 12.55 6.27 -4.02
CA THR A 156 13.68 6.40 -3.09
C THR A 156 13.35 5.95 -1.68
N ARG A 157 12.06 5.86 -1.33
CA ARG A 157 11.55 5.62 0.04
C ARG A 157 11.97 6.67 1.06
N LEU A 158 12.48 7.80 0.59
CA LEU A 158 12.77 8.97 1.41
C LEU A 158 11.49 9.76 1.69
N CYS A 159 11.47 10.46 2.82
CA CYS A 159 10.35 11.25 3.29
C CYS A 159 10.44 12.70 2.83
N LEU A 160 9.32 13.25 2.33
CA LEU A 160 9.19 14.66 1.97
C LEU A 160 9.36 15.53 3.21
N LYS A 161 10.27 16.50 3.13
CA LYS A 161 10.69 17.37 4.21
C LYS A 161 10.63 18.82 3.77
N ASP A 162 9.95 19.65 4.56
CA ASP A 162 10.12 21.09 4.50
C ASP A 162 11.43 21.44 5.22
N THR A 163 12.37 22.04 4.51
CA THR A 163 13.67 22.39 5.08
C THR A 163 13.68 23.74 5.79
N ASP A 164 12.55 24.48 5.76
CA ASP A 164 12.46 25.88 6.20
C ASP A 164 13.54 26.77 5.53
N SER A 165 14.11 26.31 4.40
CA SER A 165 15.16 27.02 3.69
C SER A 165 14.53 28.09 2.79
N PRO A 166 15.01 29.34 2.83
CA PRO A 166 14.57 30.37 1.89
C PRO A 166 14.76 29.88 0.44
N LEU A 167 13.79 30.14 -0.43
CA LEU A 167 13.83 29.76 -1.86
C LEU A 167 15.08 30.29 -2.59
N GLU A 168 15.76 31.31 -2.04
CA GLU A 168 17.02 31.85 -2.56
C GLU A 168 18.24 30.95 -2.30
N LYS A 169 18.12 29.92 -1.43
CA LYS A 169 19.20 28.98 -1.05
C LYS A 169 18.85 27.52 -1.38
N GLY A 170 18.18 27.30 -2.51
CA GLY A 170 17.89 25.97 -3.04
C GLY A 170 16.42 25.58 -2.91
N TYR A 171 16.15 24.27 -2.99
CA TYR A 171 14.79 23.76 -2.89
C TYR A 171 14.29 23.83 -1.44
N GLN A 172 13.15 24.50 -1.22
CA GLN A 172 12.48 24.57 0.08
C GLN A 172 12.01 23.17 0.52
N LEU A 173 11.56 22.35 -0.42
CA LEU A 173 11.24 20.94 -0.22
C LEU A 173 12.40 20.04 -0.63
N GLN A 174 12.66 19.02 0.16
CA GLN A 174 13.64 17.96 -0.12
C GLN A 174 13.08 16.61 0.31
N THR A 175 13.73 15.51 -0.07
CA THR A 175 13.53 14.22 0.56
C THR A 175 14.76 13.79 1.35
N SER A 176 14.55 13.17 2.51
CA SER A 176 15.63 12.64 3.37
C SER A 176 15.19 11.35 4.05
N GLU A 177 16.09 10.72 4.82
CA GLU A 177 15.68 9.64 5.71
C GLU A 177 14.50 10.09 6.59
N CYS A 178 13.59 9.15 6.85
CA CYS A 178 12.38 9.40 7.59
C CYS A 178 12.67 9.53 9.08
N ASP A 179 12.26 10.63 9.68
CA ASP A 179 12.44 10.97 11.09
C ASP A 179 11.11 11.40 11.73
N GLU A 180 11.05 11.47 13.07
CA GLU A 180 9.83 11.90 13.79
C GLU A 180 9.68 13.44 13.84
N GLY A 181 10.52 14.17 13.11
CA GLY A 181 10.56 15.62 13.10
C GLY A 181 9.33 16.23 12.46
N ASP A 182 8.89 17.38 13.00
CA ASP A 182 7.69 18.07 12.51
C ASP A 182 7.82 18.55 11.06
N ALA A 183 9.06 18.72 10.58
CA ALA A 183 9.38 19.08 9.20
C ALA A 183 8.96 18.03 8.14
N GLN A 184 8.68 16.80 8.54
CA GLN A 184 8.22 15.72 7.65
C GLN A 184 6.74 15.37 7.84
N LYS A 185 6.01 16.15 8.65
CA LYS A 185 4.58 15.91 8.95
C LYS A 185 3.72 16.85 8.12
N TRP A 186 2.79 16.28 7.36
CA TRP A 186 1.96 17.02 6.43
C TRP A 186 0.50 16.93 6.83
N LYS A 187 -0.26 18.00 6.59
CA LYS A 187 -1.70 18.03 6.80
C LYS A 187 -2.38 18.48 5.53
N THR A 188 -3.50 17.84 5.20
CA THR A 188 -4.40 18.37 4.17
C THR A 188 -5.05 19.63 4.73
N ALA A 189 -5.10 20.68 3.91
CA ALA A 189 -5.79 21.92 4.24
C ALA A 189 -6.96 22.09 3.27
N SER A 190 -8.11 22.50 3.79
CA SER A 190 -9.23 22.91 2.95
C SER A 190 -8.93 24.29 2.34
N PRO A 191 -9.46 24.63 1.14
CA PRO A 191 -9.30 25.96 0.57
C PRO A 191 -9.77 27.11 1.46
N SER A 192 -10.61 26.83 2.46
CA SER A 192 -11.10 27.76 3.47
C SER A 192 -10.14 28.03 4.64
N ASP A 193 -9.04 27.28 4.75
CA ASP A 193 -8.12 27.35 5.90
C ASP A 193 -6.98 28.38 5.70
N ARG A 194 -7.15 29.30 4.73
CA ARG A 194 -6.22 30.39 4.42
C ARG A 194 -6.72 31.74 4.95
#